data_AF-A0A0P0WBQ0-F1
#
_entry.id   AF-A0A0P0WBQ0-F1
#
_cell.length_a   1.000
_cell.length_b   1.000
_cell.length_c   1.000
_cell.angle_alpha   90.00
_cell.angle_beta   90.00
_cell.angle_gamma   90.00
#
_symmetry.space_group_name_H-M   'P 1'
#
loop_
_entity.id
_entity.type
_entity.pdbx_description
1 polymer ?
#
loop_
_entity_poly.entity_id
_entity_poly.type
_entity_poly.pdbx_seq_one_letter_code
_entity_poly.pdbx_strand_id
1 'polypeptide(L)'
;NPKTLAEKSLPSPSRALLGRHERPHGGLLLRAASSGCGICCRRGPIAGARRVGGGGGGDHRFLLAAATDGVALVAVEVLLHATSTARAEDVCAAVERMLEARSLSYVDGPVPIPNDDPFLLANVKRIQICDTDEWTENHKVLLFWQVRPVVHVFQLSEDGPGEEPGEDDTLSSFNEWALPAKEFDGLWESLLYEVGLKQRLLRYAASALLFTEKGVDPCLVSWNRIVLLHGPPGTGKTSLCKALAQKLSIRFKSRYSMCQLIEVNAHSLFSKWFSESGKLVAKLFQKIQEMVEEESNLVFVLIDEVESLAAARQAAISGSEPSDSIRVVNALLTQMDKLKSWPNVIILTTSNITTAIDIAFVDRADIKAYVGPPTLQARYEILRSCLQELLRVGILTHTQGGNSLWPTP
;
A
#
# COMPACT_ATOMS: atom_id res chain seq x y z
N ASN A 1 32.02 -29.68 51.52
CA ASN A 1 32.65 -30.90 50.99
C ASN A 1 31.79 -31.54 49.91
N PRO A 2 32.00 -31.19 48.63
CA PRO A 2 31.63 -32.07 47.52
C PRO A 2 32.90 -32.55 46.79
N LYS A 3 33.08 -33.87 46.78
CA LYS A 3 33.82 -34.63 45.77
C LYS A 3 32.86 -34.76 44.56
N THR A 4 33.22 -34.76 43.28
CA THR A 4 34.36 -35.40 42.60
C THR A 4 34.43 -34.89 41.15
N LEU A 5 35.65 -34.80 40.60
CA LEU A 5 36.00 -34.46 39.21
C LEU A 5 35.75 -35.60 38.20
N ALA A 6 35.58 -35.23 36.91
CA ALA A 6 36.22 -35.80 35.71
C ALA A 6 35.74 -35.01 34.46
N GLU A 7 36.47 -34.04 33.89
CA GLU A 7 37.56 -34.13 32.90
C GLU A 7 37.33 -35.01 31.65
N LYS A 8 37.29 -34.35 30.47
CA LYS A 8 37.76 -34.78 29.11
C LYS A 8 37.44 -33.66 28.11
N SER A 9 38.35 -32.71 27.84
CA SER A 9 39.46 -32.71 26.86
C SER A 9 39.03 -32.56 25.38
N LEU A 10 39.33 -31.38 24.83
CA LEU A 10 39.37 -31.00 23.40
C LEU A 10 40.34 -31.88 22.59
N PRO A 11 40.26 -31.83 21.24
CA PRO A 11 41.41 -31.30 20.52
C PRO A 11 41.05 -30.40 19.31
N SER A 12 42.02 -29.56 18.95
CA SER A 12 42.19 -28.83 17.68
C SER A 12 43.65 -29.04 17.22
N PRO A 13 44.14 -28.44 16.12
CA PRO A 13 43.74 -28.54 14.71
C PRO A 13 44.93 -29.04 13.83
N SER A 14 44.73 -29.36 12.54
CA SER A 14 45.86 -29.49 11.58
C SER A 14 45.47 -29.21 10.13
N ARG A 15 46.35 -28.45 9.46
CA ARG A 15 46.37 -27.93 8.08
C ARG A 15 46.77 -28.98 7.03
N ALA A 16 46.30 -28.81 5.78
CA ALA A 16 47.06 -28.80 4.50
C ALA A 16 46.06 -28.97 3.32
N LEU A 17 45.82 -27.98 2.44
CA LEU A 17 46.56 -27.50 1.24
C LEU A 17 46.28 -28.28 -0.07
N LEU A 18 46.18 -27.49 -1.17
CA LEU A 18 45.90 -27.78 -2.60
C LEU A 18 44.40 -27.72 -2.97
N GLY A 19 43.86 -26.82 -3.80
CA GLY A 19 44.45 -25.93 -4.80
C GLY A 19 43.99 -26.34 -6.21
N ARG A 20 42.79 -25.93 -6.65
CA ARG A 20 42.41 -25.86 -8.08
C ARG A 20 41.44 -24.71 -8.34
N HIS A 21 41.85 -23.88 -9.29
CA HIS A 21 41.09 -22.82 -9.95
C HIS A 21 39.85 -23.36 -10.66
N GLU A 22 38.67 -22.76 -10.46
CA GLU A 22 37.62 -22.60 -11.48
C GLU A 22 36.84 -21.28 -11.24
N ARG A 23 36.45 -20.63 -12.33
CA ARG A 23 35.88 -19.27 -12.42
C ARG A 23 34.41 -19.20 -11.94
N PRO A 24 33.85 -18.01 -11.62
CA PRO A 24 32.54 -17.90 -10.98
C PRO A 24 31.41 -17.90 -12.02
N HIS A 25 30.46 -18.82 -11.89
CA HIS A 25 29.12 -18.65 -12.46
C HIS A 25 28.22 -17.98 -11.41
N GLY A 26 27.67 -16.83 -11.79
CA GLY A 26 26.71 -16.08 -10.99
C GLY A 26 25.44 -16.89 -10.73
N GLY A 27 25.10 -17.01 -9.46
CA GLY A 27 23.80 -17.46 -8.98
C GLY A 27 23.43 -16.57 -7.80
N LEU A 28 22.63 -15.53 -8.07
CA LEU A 28 22.10 -14.65 -7.05
C LEU A 28 21.03 -15.42 -6.27
N LEU A 29 21.43 -16.01 -5.13
CA LEU A 29 20.50 -16.55 -4.15
C LEU A 29 19.64 -15.40 -3.59
N LEU A 30 18.32 -15.51 -3.73
CA LEU A 30 17.37 -14.77 -2.90
C LEU A 30 17.68 -15.09 -1.42
N ARG A 31 18.33 -14.14 -0.72
CA ARG A 31 18.26 -14.08 0.74
C ARG A 31 16.90 -13.50 1.12
N ALA A 32 15.89 -14.36 1.18
CA ALA A 32 14.67 -14.05 1.91
C ALA A 32 15.03 -13.89 3.39
N ALA A 33 14.67 -12.74 3.95
CA ALA A 33 14.84 -12.43 5.36
C ALA A 33 14.13 -13.50 6.21
N SER A 34 14.87 -14.03 7.17
CA SER A 34 14.39 -14.94 8.19
C SER A 34 13.39 -14.22 9.11
N SER A 35 12.10 -14.42 8.88
CA SER A 35 11.07 -14.38 9.92
C SER A 35 10.43 -15.75 9.98
N GLY A 36 10.58 -16.43 11.12
CA GLY A 36 10.19 -17.82 11.31
C GLY A 36 8.72 -18.06 10.98
N CYS A 37 8.48 -18.77 9.87
CA CYS A 37 7.25 -19.52 9.65
C CYS A 37 7.68 -20.90 9.12
N GLY A 38 7.41 -21.94 9.88
CA GLY A 38 7.80 -23.31 9.55
C GLY A 38 7.08 -23.80 8.30
N ILE A 39 7.77 -23.80 7.16
CA ILE A 39 7.28 -24.38 5.92
C ILE A 39 7.34 -25.90 6.05
N CYS A 40 6.20 -26.53 6.27
CA CYS A 40 6.05 -27.98 6.17
C CYS A 40 5.85 -28.34 4.68
N CYS A 41 6.95 -28.55 3.93
CA CYS A 41 6.87 -29.05 2.56
C CYS A 41 6.40 -30.51 2.54
N ARG A 42 5.13 -30.76 2.19
CA ARG A 42 4.71 -32.08 1.68
C ARG A 42 4.91 -32.13 0.17
N ARG A 43 5.87 -32.94 -0.29
CA ARG A 43 6.06 -33.25 -1.71
C ARG A 43 4.97 -34.23 -2.17
N GLY A 44 4.15 -33.80 -3.14
CA GLY A 44 3.31 -34.67 -3.97
C GLY A 44 3.56 -34.37 -5.45
N PRO A 45 3.41 -35.36 -6.36
CA PRO A 45 3.79 -35.20 -7.76
C PRO A 45 2.80 -34.30 -8.54
N ILE A 46 3.36 -33.38 -9.33
CA ILE A 46 2.62 -32.45 -10.19
C ILE A 46 2.21 -33.17 -11.48
N ALA A 47 0.91 -33.21 -11.78
CA ALA A 47 0.38 -33.66 -13.07
C ALA A 47 -0.52 -32.57 -13.68
N GLY A 48 -0.17 -32.14 -14.90
CA GLY A 48 -1.12 -31.64 -15.90
C GLY A 48 -1.60 -30.18 -15.80
N ALA A 49 -0.74 -29.21 -16.15
CA ALA A 49 -1.22 -27.87 -16.54
C ALA A 49 -1.57 -27.85 -18.03
N ARG A 50 -2.87 -27.71 -18.33
CA ARG A 50 -3.43 -27.55 -19.67
C ARG A 50 -3.09 -26.15 -20.20
N ARG A 51 -2.53 -26.06 -21.41
CA ARG A 51 -2.39 -24.79 -22.15
C ARG A 51 -3.77 -24.24 -22.48
N VAL A 52 -4.06 -23.01 -22.07
CA VAL A 52 -5.11 -22.19 -22.70
C VAL A 52 -4.40 -21.16 -23.58
N GLY A 53 -4.84 -21.12 -24.84
CA GLY A 53 -4.28 -20.34 -25.93
C GLY A 53 -4.49 -18.84 -25.80
N GLY A 54 -3.67 -18.10 -26.56
CA GLY A 54 -3.50 -16.66 -26.43
C GLY A 54 -4.56 -15.78 -27.08
N GLY A 55 -4.47 -14.50 -26.73
CA GLY A 55 -5.18 -13.37 -27.33
C GLY A 55 -4.79 -12.07 -26.63
N GLY A 56 -4.30 -11.09 -27.39
CA GLY A 56 -4.15 -9.68 -26.96
C GLY A 56 -2.86 -9.33 -26.21
N GLY A 57 -1.82 -8.94 -26.95
CA GLY A 57 -0.57 -8.42 -26.37
C GLY A 57 -0.74 -7.00 -25.85
N GLY A 58 -1.02 -6.85 -24.55
CA GLY A 58 -0.65 -5.69 -23.74
C GLY A 58 0.63 -6.05 -22.99
N ASP A 59 1.69 -5.26 -23.14
CA ASP A 59 3.03 -5.58 -22.67
C ASP A 59 3.16 -5.38 -21.14
N HIS A 60 2.48 -6.20 -20.34
CA HIS A 60 2.35 -6.05 -18.87
C HIS A 60 3.59 -6.53 -18.07
N ARG A 61 4.72 -5.81 -18.21
CA ARG A 61 5.99 -6.05 -17.47
C ARG A 61 6.12 -5.28 -16.13
N PHE A 62 5.04 -4.70 -15.60
CA PHE A 62 5.12 -3.35 -15.02
C PHE A 62 5.30 -3.13 -13.52
N LEU A 63 5.37 -4.13 -12.63
CA LEU A 63 5.41 -3.81 -11.17
C LEU A 63 6.52 -4.47 -10.35
N LEU A 64 7.26 -5.42 -10.90
CA LEU A 64 8.35 -6.12 -10.20
C LEU A 64 9.56 -6.42 -11.11
N ALA A 65 9.80 -5.58 -12.13
CA ALA A 65 11.03 -5.71 -12.89
C ALA A 65 12.21 -5.27 -12.01
N ALA A 66 12.81 -6.24 -11.30
CA ALA A 66 14.22 -6.15 -10.96
C ALA A 66 14.95 -5.75 -12.26
N ALA A 67 15.65 -4.61 -12.21
CA ALA A 67 16.33 -3.99 -13.34
C ALA A 67 16.93 -5.01 -14.32
N THR A 68 16.19 -5.36 -15.36
CA THR A 68 16.74 -6.07 -16.51
C THR A 68 17.29 -4.98 -17.41
N ASP A 69 18.62 -4.99 -17.59
CA ASP A 69 19.44 -4.07 -18.39
C ASP A 69 19.94 -2.76 -17.72
N GLY A 70 19.95 -2.68 -16.39
CA GLY A 70 20.58 -1.56 -15.68
C GLY A 70 19.85 -0.22 -15.80
N VAL A 71 18.62 -0.23 -16.33
CA VAL A 71 17.70 0.91 -16.42
C VAL A 71 16.74 0.86 -15.22
N ALA A 72 16.68 1.95 -14.47
CA ALA A 72 15.75 2.16 -13.37
C ALA A 72 14.36 2.53 -13.90
N LEU A 73 13.32 1.87 -13.41
CA LEU A 73 11.94 2.29 -13.66
C LEU A 73 11.55 3.37 -12.66
N VAL A 74 11.03 4.50 -13.15
CA VAL A 74 10.58 5.61 -12.31
C VAL A 74 9.12 5.90 -12.60
N ALA A 75 8.29 5.92 -11.54
CA ALA A 75 6.87 6.21 -11.69
C ALA A 75 6.64 7.70 -11.88
N VAL A 76 5.81 8.05 -12.86
CA VAL A 76 5.39 9.42 -13.14
C VAL A 76 3.87 9.47 -13.09
N GLU A 77 3.33 10.24 -12.16
CA GLU A 77 1.89 10.41 -11.96
C GLU A 77 1.41 11.70 -12.63
N VAL A 78 0.42 11.58 -13.51
CA VAL A 78 -0.12 12.67 -14.31
C VAL A 78 -1.60 12.85 -14.01
N LEU A 79 -1.91 13.94 -13.32
CA LEU A 79 -3.27 14.34 -12.99
C LEU A 79 -3.85 15.21 -14.12
N LEU A 80 -4.96 14.78 -14.69
CA LEU A 80 -5.72 15.53 -15.68
C LEU A 80 -6.59 16.62 -15.05
N HIS A 81 -6.91 17.65 -15.82
CA HIS A 81 -8.00 18.56 -15.49
C HIS A 81 -9.35 17.82 -15.51
N ALA A 82 -10.28 18.23 -14.62
CA ALA A 82 -11.61 17.62 -14.57
C ALA A 82 -12.42 17.82 -15.88
N THR A 83 -12.10 18.86 -16.64
CA THR A 83 -12.72 19.19 -17.94
C THR A 83 -12.03 18.51 -19.12
N SER A 84 -10.92 17.80 -18.89
CA SER A 84 -10.15 17.15 -19.94
C SER A 84 -10.93 15.94 -20.48
N THR A 85 -10.98 15.81 -21.80
CA THR A 85 -11.52 14.64 -22.51
C THR A 85 -10.44 13.92 -23.32
N ALA A 86 -9.17 14.29 -23.12
CA ALA A 86 -8.05 13.69 -23.82
C ALA A 86 -7.91 12.20 -23.44
N ARG A 87 -7.54 11.37 -24.43
CA ARG A 87 -7.26 9.96 -24.17
C ARG A 87 -5.96 9.83 -23.38
N ALA A 88 -5.96 8.90 -22.42
CA ALA A 88 -4.81 8.66 -21.55
C ALA A 88 -3.53 8.32 -22.34
N GLU A 89 -3.66 7.59 -23.46
CA GLU A 89 -2.55 7.23 -24.34
C GLU A 89 -1.90 8.46 -25.01
N ASP A 90 -2.72 9.40 -25.49
CA ASP A 90 -2.26 10.64 -26.13
C ASP A 90 -1.50 11.52 -25.12
N VAL A 91 -2.00 11.60 -23.88
CA VAL A 91 -1.34 12.31 -22.77
C VAL A 91 -0.04 11.62 -22.36
N CYS A 92 -0.05 10.29 -22.23
CA CYS A 92 1.11 9.48 -21.90
C CYS A 92 2.26 9.76 -22.89
N ALA A 93 1.99 9.63 -24.19
CA ALA A 93 2.97 9.86 -25.24
C ALA A 93 3.48 11.32 -25.28
N ALA A 94 2.65 12.29 -24.91
CA ALA A 94 3.07 13.69 -24.81
C ALA A 94 4.02 13.91 -23.61
N VAL A 95 3.71 13.33 -22.45
CA VAL A 95 4.54 13.43 -21.25
C VAL A 95 5.86 12.68 -21.41
N GLU A 96 5.88 11.50 -22.03
CA GLU A 96 7.11 10.75 -22.32
C GLU A 96 8.06 11.56 -23.21
N ARG A 97 7.55 12.10 -24.32
CA ARG A 97 8.34 12.98 -25.21
C ARG A 97 8.90 14.20 -24.48
N MET A 98 8.10 14.80 -23.59
CA MET A 98 8.53 15.94 -22.78
C MET A 98 9.69 15.57 -21.83
N LEU A 99 9.61 14.41 -21.18
CA LEU A 99 10.63 13.96 -20.24
C LEU A 99 11.95 13.62 -20.94
N GLU A 100 11.89 12.97 -22.11
CA GLU A 100 13.07 12.64 -22.92
C GLU A 100 13.80 13.90 -23.42
N ALA A 101 13.06 14.93 -23.83
CA ALA A 101 13.64 16.13 -24.44
C ALA A 101 14.42 17.02 -23.45
N ARG A 102 14.12 16.97 -22.14
CA ARG A 102 14.63 17.96 -21.17
C ARG A 102 15.86 17.54 -20.37
N SER A 103 16.40 16.33 -20.58
CA SER A 103 17.54 15.81 -19.79
C SER A 103 17.39 16.05 -18.29
N LEU A 104 16.19 15.84 -17.75
CA LEU A 104 15.84 16.16 -16.37
C LEU A 104 16.56 15.22 -15.40
N SER A 105 16.93 15.75 -14.23
CA SER A 105 17.24 14.92 -13.07
C SER A 105 15.94 14.35 -12.51
N TYR A 106 15.83 13.03 -12.40
CA TYR A 106 14.66 12.38 -11.84
C TYR A 106 14.75 12.43 -10.31
N VAL A 107 14.08 13.42 -9.72
CA VAL A 107 13.94 13.62 -8.27
C VAL A 107 12.46 13.64 -7.95
N ASP A 108 12.09 13.02 -6.82
CA ASP A 108 10.71 13.04 -6.33
C ASP A 108 10.18 14.47 -6.18
N GLY A 109 9.00 14.72 -6.74
CA GLY A 109 8.37 16.03 -6.68
C GLY A 109 7.66 16.45 -7.97
N PRO A 110 7.05 17.65 -7.95
CA PRO A 110 6.31 18.18 -9.08
C PRO A 110 7.24 18.56 -10.24
N VAL A 111 6.84 18.24 -11.46
CA VAL A 111 7.52 18.63 -12.69
C VAL A 111 6.76 19.80 -13.33
N PRO A 112 7.41 20.93 -13.63
CA PRO A 112 6.75 22.07 -14.25
C PRO A 112 6.31 21.73 -15.68
N ILE A 113 5.05 22.04 -16.00
CA ILE A 113 4.50 21.85 -17.35
C ILE A 113 5.10 22.93 -18.27
N PRO A 114 5.64 22.57 -19.45
CA PRO A 114 6.16 23.54 -20.41
C PRO A 114 5.10 24.52 -20.89
N ASN A 115 5.46 25.80 -20.96
CA ASN A 115 4.61 26.81 -21.57
C ASN A 115 4.45 26.62 -23.10
N ASP A 116 5.39 25.89 -23.70
CA ASP A 116 5.46 25.69 -25.16
C ASP A 116 4.61 24.50 -25.65
N ASP A 117 4.00 23.74 -24.74
CA ASP A 117 3.12 22.61 -25.08
C ASP A 117 1.65 22.95 -24.74
N PRO A 118 0.88 23.49 -25.71
CA PRO A 118 -0.51 23.88 -25.47
C PRO A 118 -1.41 22.67 -25.18
N PHE A 119 -1.04 21.47 -25.64
CA PHE A 119 -1.82 20.27 -25.39
C PHE A 119 -1.70 19.83 -23.93
N LEU A 120 -0.48 19.80 -23.38
CA LEU A 120 -0.29 19.50 -21.96
C LEU A 120 -0.90 20.56 -21.07
N LEU A 121 -0.75 21.85 -21.39
CA LEU A 121 -1.37 22.94 -20.61
C LEU A 121 -2.90 22.88 -20.56
N ALA A 122 -3.54 22.44 -21.66
CA ALA A 122 -5.01 22.36 -21.72
C ALA A 122 -5.56 21.15 -20.94
N ASN A 123 -4.81 20.05 -20.88
CA ASN A 123 -5.33 18.76 -20.41
C ASN A 123 -4.75 18.30 -19.07
N VAL A 124 -3.53 18.69 -18.73
CA VAL A 124 -2.78 18.21 -17.57
C VAL A 124 -2.73 19.28 -16.49
N LYS A 125 -3.18 18.92 -15.28
CA LYS A 125 -3.17 19.79 -14.10
C LYS A 125 -1.86 19.68 -13.32
N ARG A 126 -1.31 18.48 -13.14
CA ARG A 126 -0.10 18.23 -12.36
C ARG A 126 0.66 17.02 -12.90
N ILE A 127 1.98 17.14 -13.02
CA ILE A 127 2.91 16.03 -13.30
C ILE A 127 3.80 15.86 -12.08
N GLN A 128 3.99 14.64 -11.60
CA GLN A 128 4.78 14.35 -10.41
C GLN A 128 5.63 13.10 -10.62
N ILE A 129 6.92 13.21 -10.31
CA ILE A 129 7.83 12.05 -10.23
C ILE A 129 7.72 11.48 -8.82
N CYS A 130 7.59 10.15 -8.73
CA CYS A 130 7.37 9.42 -7.49
C CYS A 130 8.32 8.22 -7.34
N ASP A 131 8.58 7.84 -6.09
CA ASP A 131 9.32 6.66 -5.66
C ASP A 131 10.79 6.58 -6.14
N THR A 132 11.48 7.72 -6.28
CA THR A 132 12.93 7.76 -6.59
C THR A 132 13.82 7.37 -5.41
N ASP A 133 13.27 7.33 -4.20
CA ASP A 133 13.94 7.00 -2.93
C ASP A 133 14.78 5.69 -2.96
N GLU A 134 14.40 4.73 -3.78
CA GLU A 134 15.11 3.44 -3.89
C GLU A 134 16.51 3.57 -4.51
N TRP A 135 16.78 4.67 -5.21
CA TRP A 135 18.03 4.91 -5.94
C TRP A 135 18.88 6.02 -5.30
N THR A 136 18.26 6.88 -4.48
CA THR A 136 18.90 8.03 -3.81
C THR A 136 19.60 7.67 -2.50
N GLU A 137 19.37 6.49 -1.90
CA GLU A 137 20.15 6.01 -0.74
C GLU A 137 21.67 5.97 -1.02
N ASN A 138 22.08 6.01 -2.30
CA ASN A 138 23.49 6.07 -2.73
C ASN A 138 23.94 7.43 -3.29
N HIS A 139 23.21 8.53 -3.08
CA HIS A 139 23.54 9.87 -3.62
C HIS A 139 23.74 9.90 -5.15
N LYS A 140 23.15 8.95 -5.88
CA LYS A 140 23.21 8.92 -7.34
C LYS A 140 22.02 9.67 -7.88
N VAL A 141 22.27 10.85 -8.44
CA VAL A 141 21.28 11.50 -9.32
C VAL A 141 21.01 10.53 -10.47
N LEU A 142 19.75 10.12 -10.62
CA LEU A 142 19.33 9.30 -11.76
C LEU A 142 19.35 10.16 -13.02
N LEU A 143 20.23 9.81 -13.95
CA LEU A 143 20.40 10.49 -15.22
C LEU A 143 19.41 9.93 -16.24
N PHE A 144 18.96 10.75 -17.19
CA PHE A 144 17.84 10.42 -18.07
C PHE A 144 18.03 9.13 -18.89
N TRP A 145 19.26 8.76 -19.25
CA TRP A 145 19.53 7.51 -19.98
C TRP A 145 19.52 6.25 -19.10
N GLN A 146 19.57 6.42 -17.78
CA GLN A 146 19.48 5.33 -16.81
C GLN A 146 18.05 5.09 -16.36
N VAL A 147 17.09 5.87 -16.85
CA VAL A 147 15.71 5.86 -16.40
C VAL A 147 14.78 5.56 -17.55
N ARG A 148 13.80 4.72 -17.28
CA ARG A 148 12.61 4.60 -18.12
C ARG A 148 11.40 5.06 -17.30
N PRO A 149 10.78 6.21 -17.67
CA PRO A 149 9.59 6.68 -16.98
C PRO A 149 8.42 5.73 -17.26
N VAL A 150 7.60 5.50 -16.23
CA VAL A 150 6.32 4.78 -16.33
C VAL A 150 5.23 5.78 -15.99
N VAL A 151 4.51 6.24 -17.02
CA VAL A 151 3.52 7.30 -16.88
C VAL A 151 2.15 6.71 -16.53
N HIS A 152 1.59 7.17 -15.42
CA HIS A 152 0.26 6.83 -14.92
C HIS A 152 -0.65 8.06 -15.04
N VAL A 153 -1.53 8.04 -16.04
CA VAL A 153 -2.49 9.13 -16.28
C VAL A 153 -3.80 8.83 -15.54
N PHE A 154 -4.29 9.79 -14.77
CA PHE A 154 -5.53 9.64 -14.02
C PHE A 154 -6.30 10.95 -13.89
N GLN A 155 -7.58 10.82 -13.57
CA GLN A 155 -8.48 11.91 -13.24
C GLN A 155 -9.13 11.60 -11.90
N LEU A 156 -9.37 12.64 -11.09
CA LEU A 156 -9.98 12.49 -9.78
C LEU A 156 -11.50 12.40 -9.91
N SER A 157 -12.11 11.47 -9.18
CA SER A 157 -13.54 11.51 -8.92
C SER A 157 -13.85 12.66 -7.97
N GLU A 158 -14.85 13.45 -8.34
CA GLU A 158 -15.44 14.52 -7.51
C GLU A 158 -16.58 13.98 -6.62
N ASP A 159 -17.02 12.75 -6.87
CA ASP A 159 -18.04 12.09 -6.07
C ASP A 159 -17.46 11.81 -4.67
N GLY A 160 -18.12 12.38 -3.65
CA GLY A 160 -17.80 12.11 -2.24
C GLY A 160 -18.18 10.69 -1.83
N PRO A 161 -18.17 10.35 -0.53
CA PRO A 161 -18.64 9.05 -0.08
C PRO A 161 -20.07 8.83 -0.55
N GLY A 162 -20.29 7.76 -1.33
CA GLY A 162 -21.61 7.34 -1.77
C GLY A 162 -22.42 6.86 -0.57
N GLU A 163 -23.21 7.75 0.02
CA GLU A 163 -24.26 7.38 0.95
C GLU A 163 -25.47 6.95 0.12
N GLU A 164 -25.63 5.65 -0.14
CA GLU A 164 -26.93 5.17 -0.62
C GLU A 164 -27.91 5.24 0.56
N PRO A 165 -28.98 6.06 0.48
CA PRO A 165 -30.05 6.00 1.45
C PRO A 165 -30.70 4.62 1.32
N GLY A 166 -30.65 3.81 2.37
CA GLY A 166 -31.48 2.63 2.44
C GLY A 166 -32.94 3.02 2.29
N GLU A 167 -33.75 2.16 1.67
CA GLU A 167 -35.21 2.34 1.62
C GLU A 167 -35.86 2.43 3.03
N ASP A 168 -35.12 2.03 4.07
CA ASP A 168 -35.40 2.35 5.47
C ASP A 168 -34.31 3.30 6.00
N ASP A 169 -34.73 4.26 6.84
CA ASP A 169 -33.98 5.34 7.54
C ASP A 169 -32.77 4.87 8.40
N THR A 170 -32.28 3.65 8.17
CA THR A 170 -31.05 3.09 8.71
C THR A 170 -29.83 3.58 7.94
N LEU A 171 -29.24 4.68 8.45
CA LEU A 171 -27.90 5.20 8.17
C LEU A 171 -26.93 4.22 7.48
N SER A 172 -26.34 4.66 6.37
CA SER A 172 -25.15 4.08 5.73
C SER A 172 -24.12 3.71 6.80
N SER A 173 -23.90 2.41 6.99
CA SER A 173 -23.01 1.88 8.04
C SER A 173 -21.56 1.77 7.58
N PHE A 174 -21.28 2.17 6.34
CA PHE A 174 -19.99 2.15 5.69
C PHE A 174 -19.94 3.32 4.71
N ASN A 175 -18.73 3.75 4.40
CA ASN A 175 -18.49 4.78 3.40
C ASN A 175 -17.89 4.14 2.14
N GLU A 176 -18.28 4.61 0.96
CA GLU A 176 -17.83 4.09 -0.32
C GLU A 176 -17.27 5.22 -1.19
N TRP A 177 -16.04 5.08 -1.70
CA TRP A 177 -15.45 6.04 -2.64
C TRP A 177 -15.05 5.36 -3.94
N ALA A 178 -15.29 6.05 -5.06
CA ALA A 178 -14.66 5.75 -6.33
C ALA A 178 -13.24 6.32 -6.38
N LEU A 179 -12.25 5.47 -6.69
CA LEU A 179 -10.85 5.84 -6.75
C LEU A 179 -10.37 6.04 -8.20
N PRO A 180 -9.45 6.99 -8.46
CA PRO A 180 -8.82 7.90 -7.49
C PRO A 180 -9.77 9.03 -7.03
N ALA A 181 -9.93 9.22 -5.72
CA ALA A 181 -10.84 10.22 -5.15
C ALA A 181 -10.15 11.55 -4.90
N LYS A 182 -10.85 12.68 -5.11
CA LYS A 182 -10.30 14.02 -4.83
C LYS A 182 -9.95 14.24 -3.36
N GLU A 183 -10.73 13.67 -2.45
CA GLU A 183 -10.50 13.77 -1.00
C GLU A 183 -9.14 13.19 -0.57
N PHE A 184 -8.61 12.25 -1.35
CA PHE A 184 -7.34 11.58 -1.04
C PHE A 184 -6.16 12.14 -1.86
N ASP A 185 -6.39 13.16 -2.71
CA ASP A 185 -5.32 13.79 -3.48
C ASP A 185 -4.29 14.49 -2.56
N GLY A 186 -3.01 14.18 -2.72
CA GLY A 186 -1.93 14.70 -1.87
C GLY A 186 -1.83 14.05 -0.48
N LEU A 187 -2.73 13.12 -0.14
CA LEU A 187 -2.71 12.46 1.18
C LEU A 187 -1.44 11.62 1.37
N TRP A 188 -0.94 10.98 0.31
CA TRP A 188 0.28 10.18 0.38
C TRP A 188 1.53 11.00 0.71
N GLU A 189 1.64 12.18 0.13
CA GLU A 189 2.78 13.09 0.27
C GLU A 189 2.77 13.80 1.63
N SER A 190 1.58 14.15 2.14
CA SER A 190 1.42 14.80 3.45
C SER A 190 1.78 13.89 4.64
N LEU A 191 1.69 12.57 4.47
CA LEU A 191 2.00 11.60 5.51
C LEU A 191 3.52 11.34 5.58
N LEU A 192 4.14 11.76 6.68
CA LEU A 192 5.57 11.62 6.92
C LEU A 192 5.86 10.57 8.00
N TYR A 193 6.52 9.49 7.59
CA TYR A 193 6.87 8.34 8.43
C TYR A 193 8.37 8.05 8.40
N GLU A 194 8.79 7.02 9.14
CA GLU A 194 10.14 6.47 9.00
C GLU A 194 10.42 6.06 7.54
N VAL A 195 11.67 6.24 7.13
CA VAL A 195 12.14 5.99 5.76
C VAL A 195 11.79 4.55 5.35
N GLY A 196 11.19 4.40 4.18
CA GLY A 196 10.87 3.10 3.60
C GLY A 196 9.56 2.45 4.06
N LEU A 197 8.86 2.97 5.07
CA LEU A 197 7.57 2.39 5.50
C LEU A 197 6.53 2.41 4.37
N LYS A 198 6.32 3.60 3.78
CA LYS A 198 5.35 3.81 2.69
C LYS A 198 5.70 2.95 1.47
N GLN A 199 6.97 2.94 1.07
CA GLN A 199 7.47 2.19 -0.06
C GLN A 199 7.33 0.68 0.15
N ARG A 200 7.61 0.17 1.37
CA ARG A 200 7.43 -1.24 1.71
C ARG A 200 5.98 -1.68 1.59
N LEU A 201 5.05 -0.86 2.11
CA LEU A 201 3.61 -1.13 1.99
C LEU A 201 3.15 -1.12 0.53
N LEU A 202 3.55 -0.11 -0.24
CA LEU A 202 3.21 0.01 -1.65
C LEU A 202 3.73 -1.18 -2.46
N ARG A 203 5.01 -1.53 -2.31
CA ARG A 203 5.62 -2.68 -3.01
C ARG A 203 4.94 -3.97 -2.65
N TYR A 204 4.62 -4.19 -1.38
CA TYR A 204 3.93 -5.40 -0.96
C TYR A 204 2.55 -5.52 -1.61
N ALA A 205 1.72 -4.48 -1.47
CA ALA A 205 0.37 -4.50 -2.01
C ALA A 205 0.38 -4.62 -3.55
N ALA A 206 1.30 -3.92 -4.22
CA ALA A 206 1.53 -4.06 -5.66
C ALA A 206 1.96 -5.48 -6.06
N SER A 207 2.86 -6.09 -5.28
CA SER A 207 3.32 -7.47 -5.52
C SER A 207 2.19 -8.48 -5.36
N ALA A 208 1.32 -8.28 -4.35
CA ALA A 208 0.16 -9.13 -4.11
C ALA A 208 -0.83 -9.10 -5.29
N LEU A 209 -1.08 -7.93 -5.88
CA LEU A 209 -1.89 -7.80 -7.10
C LEU A 209 -1.20 -8.45 -8.31
N LEU A 210 0.10 -8.29 -8.44
CA LEU A 210 0.85 -8.91 -9.54
C LEU A 210 0.87 -10.44 -9.46
N PHE A 211 1.03 -11.02 -8.27
CA PHE A 211 1.01 -12.48 -8.10
C PHE A 211 -0.30 -13.09 -8.56
N THR A 212 -1.39 -12.41 -8.23
CA THR A 212 -2.70 -12.78 -8.70
C THR A 212 -2.80 -12.68 -10.22
N GLU A 213 -2.34 -11.58 -10.82
CA GLU A 213 -2.35 -11.39 -12.28
C GLU A 213 -1.58 -12.50 -13.01
N LYS A 214 -0.44 -12.91 -12.46
CA LYS A 214 0.38 -13.99 -13.03
C LYS A 214 -0.14 -15.40 -12.70
N GLY A 215 -1.26 -15.52 -11.98
CA GLY A 215 -1.87 -16.80 -11.63
C GLY A 215 -0.99 -17.67 -10.75
N VAL A 216 -0.22 -17.04 -9.83
CA VAL A 216 0.56 -17.78 -8.85
C VAL A 216 -0.40 -18.64 -8.01
N ASP A 217 0.00 -19.86 -7.67
CA ASP A 217 -0.82 -20.75 -6.85
C ASP A 217 -0.72 -20.35 -5.36
N PRO A 218 -1.83 -19.92 -4.72
CA PRO A 218 -1.85 -19.53 -3.31
C PRO A 218 -1.57 -20.70 -2.35
N CYS A 219 -1.66 -21.95 -2.82
CA CYS A 219 -1.31 -23.13 -2.03
C CYS A 219 0.21 -23.35 -1.93
N LEU A 220 0.97 -22.88 -2.93
CA LEU A 220 2.43 -23.05 -2.98
C LEU A 220 3.16 -21.85 -2.40
N VAL A 221 2.69 -20.65 -2.71
CA VAL A 221 3.18 -19.41 -2.12
C VAL A 221 1.98 -18.84 -1.36
N SER A 222 2.07 -18.70 -0.04
CA SER A 222 0.94 -18.19 0.74
C SER A 222 0.98 -16.66 0.79
N TRP A 223 -0.11 -16.01 0.36
CA TRP A 223 -0.38 -14.60 0.62
C TRP A 223 -1.89 -14.41 0.80
N ASN A 224 -2.28 -13.71 1.86
CA ASN A 224 -3.64 -13.46 2.30
C ASN A 224 -4.19 -12.07 1.93
N ARG A 225 -3.39 -11.20 1.28
CA ARG A 225 -3.80 -9.85 0.80
C ARG A 225 -4.39 -8.94 1.89
N ILE A 226 -4.02 -9.23 3.14
CA ILE A 226 -4.44 -8.47 4.31
C ILE A 226 -3.24 -7.68 4.83
N VAL A 227 -3.41 -6.36 4.91
CA VAL A 227 -2.46 -5.42 5.50
C VAL A 227 -3.01 -4.97 6.84
N LEU A 228 -2.23 -5.14 7.91
CA LEU A 228 -2.56 -4.67 9.25
C LEU A 228 -1.60 -3.56 9.67
N LEU A 229 -2.14 -2.36 9.87
CA LEU A 229 -1.44 -1.23 10.46
C LEU A 229 -1.80 -1.11 11.93
N HIS A 230 -0.81 -1.08 12.82
CA HIS A 230 -1.08 -0.95 14.26
C HIS A 230 -0.17 0.08 14.93
N GLY A 231 -0.68 0.77 15.94
CA GLY A 231 0.06 1.89 16.55
C GLY A 231 -0.85 2.80 17.37
N PRO A 232 -0.30 3.72 18.17
CA PRO A 232 -1.12 4.62 18.99
C PRO A 232 -2.12 5.43 18.15
N PRO A 233 -3.25 5.89 18.74
CA PRO A 233 -4.23 6.71 18.01
C PRO A 233 -3.61 8.02 17.54
N GLY A 234 -4.13 8.57 16.44
CA GLY A 234 -3.65 9.83 15.87
C GLY A 234 -2.36 9.74 15.04
N THR A 235 -1.82 8.55 14.78
CA THR A 235 -0.62 8.36 13.94
C THR A 235 -0.91 8.26 12.43
N GLY A 236 -2.14 8.54 11.98
CA GLY A 236 -2.47 8.57 10.54
C GLY A 236 -2.65 7.19 9.88
N LYS A 237 -2.91 6.12 10.65
CA LYS A 237 -3.13 4.75 10.13
C LYS A 237 -4.25 4.68 9.07
N THR A 238 -5.44 5.19 9.40
CA THR A 238 -6.59 5.22 8.49
C THR A 238 -6.27 6.04 7.23
N SER A 239 -5.64 7.21 7.40
CA SER A 239 -5.17 8.05 6.29
C SER A 239 -4.14 7.34 5.41
N LEU A 240 -3.23 6.55 6.00
CA LEU A 240 -2.24 5.78 5.24
C LEU A 240 -2.89 4.66 4.42
N CYS A 241 -3.91 3.98 4.95
CA CYS A 241 -4.71 3.02 4.18
C CYS A 241 -5.40 3.69 2.98
N LYS A 242 -6.06 4.83 3.21
CA LYS A 242 -6.73 5.61 2.14
C LYS A 242 -5.72 6.06 1.07
N ALA A 243 -4.58 6.58 1.49
CA ALA A 243 -3.50 7.00 0.59
C ALA A 243 -2.87 5.82 -0.19
N LEU A 244 -2.72 4.65 0.45
CA LEU A 244 -2.23 3.44 -0.20
C LEU A 244 -3.21 2.96 -1.28
N ALA A 245 -4.50 2.93 -0.98
CA ALA A 245 -5.55 2.57 -1.94
C ALA A 245 -5.56 3.56 -3.12
N GLN A 246 -5.47 4.86 -2.85
CA GLN A 246 -5.34 5.91 -3.87
C GLN A 246 -4.13 5.64 -4.79
N LYS A 247 -2.93 5.45 -4.23
CA LYS A 247 -1.72 5.20 -5.03
C LYS A 247 -1.85 3.94 -5.88
N LEU A 248 -2.35 2.84 -5.31
CA LEU A 248 -2.54 1.59 -6.06
C LEU A 248 -3.59 1.75 -7.18
N SER A 249 -4.69 2.46 -6.95
CA SER A 249 -5.68 2.74 -8.00
C SER A 249 -5.08 3.50 -9.19
N ILE A 250 -4.15 4.43 -8.94
CA ILE A 250 -3.42 5.16 -9.99
C ILE A 250 -2.45 4.23 -10.73
N ARG A 251 -1.66 3.42 -9.99
CA ARG A 251 -0.65 2.52 -10.59
C ARG A 251 -1.27 1.42 -11.45
N PHE A 252 -2.44 0.93 -11.05
CA PHE A 252 -3.13 -0.17 -11.72
C PHE A 252 -4.31 0.29 -12.60
N LYS A 253 -4.43 1.59 -12.90
CA LYS A 253 -5.53 2.15 -13.71
C LYS A 253 -5.61 1.54 -15.12
N SER A 254 -4.48 1.13 -15.69
CA SER A 254 -4.46 0.45 -17.00
C SER A 254 -5.05 -0.95 -16.96
N ARG A 255 -5.10 -1.59 -15.78
CA ARG A 255 -5.60 -2.96 -15.58
C ARG A 255 -7.03 -2.98 -15.07
N TYR A 256 -7.38 -2.06 -14.18
CA TYR A 256 -8.71 -1.97 -13.60
C TYR A 256 -9.36 -0.66 -14.05
N SER A 257 -10.46 -0.76 -14.79
CA SER A 257 -11.22 0.41 -15.24
C SER A 257 -11.87 1.12 -14.06
N MET A 258 -12.33 0.34 -13.08
CA MET A 258 -12.96 0.81 -11.84
C MET A 258 -12.09 0.45 -10.63
N CYS A 259 -12.07 1.33 -9.64
CA CYS A 259 -11.44 1.08 -8.36
C CYS A 259 -12.34 1.67 -7.27
N GLN A 260 -12.58 0.94 -6.20
CA GLN A 260 -13.45 1.37 -5.10
C GLN A 260 -12.79 1.18 -3.75
N LEU A 261 -13.06 2.07 -2.81
CA LEU A 261 -12.70 1.94 -1.41
C LEU A 261 -13.97 1.86 -0.57
N ILE A 262 -14.06 0.84 0.27
CA ILE A 262 -15.15 0.65 1.23
C ILE A 262 -14.56 0.74 2.62
N GLU A 263 -14.92 1.77 3.38
CA GLU A 263 -14.50 1.95 4.77
C GLU A 263 -15.60 1.50 5.72
N VAL A 264 -15.21 0.65 6.64
CA VAL A 264 -16.06 0.03 7.63
C VAL A 264 -15.45 0.30 9.00
N ASN A 265 -16.08 1.18 9.80
CA ASN A 265 -15.62 1.45 11.16
C ASN A 265 -16.16 0.37 12.11
N ALA A 266 -15.26 -0.44 12.67
CA ALA A 266 -15.64 -1.59 13.49
C ALA A 266 -16.37 -1.20 14.80
N HIS A 267 -16.01 -0.07 15.41
CA HIS A 267 -16.69 0.42 16.62
C HIS A 267 -18.17 0.76 16.33
N SER A 268 -18.40 1.49 15.24
CA SER A 268 -19.74 1.90 14.79
C SER A 268 -20.58 0.72 14.30
N LEU A 269 -19.94 -0.27 13.69
CA LEU A 269 -20.58 -1.53 13.34
C LEU A 269 -21.19 -2.18 14.59
N PHE A 270 -20.44 -2.39 15.67
CA PHE A 270 -21.00 -3.07 16.84
C PHE A 270 -22.11 -2.29 17.53
N SER A 271 -21.93 -0.98 17.75
CA SER A 271 -22.90 -0.18 18.49
C SER A 271 -24.27 -0.12 17.80
N LYS A 272 -24.27 0.02 16.47
CA LYS A 272 -25.51 0.09 15.69
C LYS A 272 -26.11 -1.29 15.46
N TRP A 273 -25.28 -2.33 15.36
CA TRP A 273 -25.73 -3.62 14.85
C TRP A 273 -26.11 -4.58 15.98
N PHE A 274 -25.81 -4.28 17.24
CA PHE A 274 -26.22 -5.11 18.38
C PHE A 274 -27.75 -5.36 18.47
N SER A 275 -28.60 -4.51 17.87
CA SER A 275 -30.06 -4.71 17.85
C SER A 275 -30.61 -5.49 16.64
N GLU A 276 -29.92 -5.53 15.48
CA GLU A 276 -30.42 -6.14 14.21
C GLU A 276 -29.35 -6.87 13.34
N SER A 277 -28.17 -7.14 13.92
CA SER A 277 -26.83 -7.22 13.27
C SER A 277 -26.60 -8.16 12.10
N GLY A 278 -27.05 -9.42 12.17
CA GLY A 278 -26.55 -10.44 11.25
C GLY A 278 -26.89 -10.14 9.78
N LYS A 279 -28.04 -9.53 9.54
CA LYS A 279 -28.53 -9.21 8.19
C LYS A 279 -27.77 -8.04 7.57
N LEU A 280 -27.37 -7.04 8.34
CA LEU A 280 -26.62 -5.89 7.83
C LEU A 280 -25.19 -6.27 7.44
N VAL A 281 -24.52 -7.13 8.24
CA VAL A 281 -23.22 -7.71 7.85
C VAL A 281 -23.36 -8.46 6.54
N ALA A 282 -24.37 -9.34 6.44
CA ALA A 282 -24.59 -10.11 5.23
C ALA A 282 -24.84 -9.21 4.01
N LYS A 283 -25.68 -8.17 4.13
CA LYS A 283 -25.95 -7.21 3.05
C LYS A 283 -24.70 -6.44 2.62
N LEU A 284 -23.91 -5.94 3.56
CA LEU A 284 -22.65 -5.25 3.27
C LEU A 284 -21.71 -6.16 2.47
N PHE A 285 -21.45 -7.37 2.97
CA PHE A 285 -20.55 -8.29 2.27
C PHE A 285 -21.13 -8.82 0.96
N GLN A 286 -22.44 -8.89 0.81
CA GLN A 286 -23.08 -9.17 -0.47
C GLN A 286 -22.82 -8.04 -1.48
N LYS A 287 -22.96 -6.77 -1.08
CA LYS A 287 -22.61 -5.62 -1.94
C LYS A 287 -21.14 -5.66 -2.35
N ILE A 288 -20.24 -5.93 -1.39
CA ILE A 288 -18.80 -6.09 -1.70
C ILE A 288 -18.61 -7.27 -2.67
N GLN A 289 -19.32 -8.37 -2.48
CA GLN A 289 -19.24 -9.54 -3.35
C GLN A 289 -19.65 -9.18 -4.79
N GLU A 290 -20.75 -8.47 -4.98
CA GLU A 290 -21.22 -8.01 -6.29
C GLU A 290 -20.19 -7.11 -6.98
N MET A 291 -19.48 -6.26 -6.23
CA MET A 291 -18.40 -5.42 -6.76
C MET A 291 -17.17 -6.22 -7.19
N VAL A 292 -16.80 -7.27 -6.44
CA VAL A 292 -15.58 -8.06 -6.72
C VAL A 292 -15.82 -9.13 -7.79
N GLU A 293 -17.06 -9.50 -8.05
CA GLU A 293 -17.44 -10.35 -9.19
C GLU A 293 -17.11 -9.68 -10.54
N GLU A 294 -17.02 -8.35 -10.58
CA GLU A 294 -16.51 -7.62 -11.73
C GLU A 294 -14.95 -7.63 -11.75
N GLU A 295 -14.35 -8.44 -12.62
CA GLU A 295 -12.89 -8.61 -12.73
C GLU A 295 -12.13 -7.33 -13.15
N SER A 296 -12.83 -6.36 -13.73
CA SER A 296 -12.32 -5.03 -14.10
C SER A 296 -12.34 -4.02 -12.94
N ASN A 297 -12.93 -4.38 -11.81
CA ASN A 297 -13.02 -3.54 -10.62
C ASN A 297 -12.00 -3.98 -9.55
N LEU A 298 -11.19 -3.04 -9.04
CA LEU A 298 -10.28 -3.28 -7.91
C LEU A 298 -10.89 -2.74 -6.62
N VAL A 299 -11.16 -3.61 -5.66
CA VAL A 299 -11.86 -3.26 -4.43
C VAL A 299 -10.91 -3.26 -3.23
N PHE A 300 -10.85 -2.13 -2.53
CA PHE A 300 -10.18 -1.97 -1.26
C PHE A 300 -11.20 -2.01 -0.13
N VAL A 301 -11.05 -2.94 0.81
CA VAL A 301 -11.91 -3.02 2.01
C VAL A 301 -11.09 -2.57 3.22
N LEU A 302 -11.38 -1.38 3.73
CA LEU A 302 -10.76 -0.82 4.93
C LEU A 302 -11.64 -1.10 6.15
N ILE A 303 -11.13 -1.88 7.09
CA ILE A 303 -11.78 -2.12 8.39
C ILE A 303 -11.00 -1.34 9.45
N ASP A 304 -11.58 -0.25 9.92
CA ASP A 304 -10.97 0.62 10.91
C ASP A 304 -11.25 0.15 12.35
N GLU A 305 -10.30 0.38 13.26
CA GLU A 305 -10.42 0.11 14.71
C GLU A 305 -10.75 -1.36 15.05
N VAL A 306 -10.04 -2.31 14.44
CA VAL A 306 -10.31 -3.75 14.63
C VAL A 306 -10.13 -4.23 16.08
N GLU A 307 -9.47 -3.46 16.95
CA GLU A 307 -9.41 -3.72 18.39
C GLU A 307 -10.79 -3.78 19.06
N SER A 308 -11.77 -3.05 18.54
CA SER A 308 -13.14 -3.07 19.08
C SER A 308 -13.76 -4.47 18.92
N LEU A 309 -13.46 -5.17 17.82
CA LEU A 309 -13.86 -6.56 17.57
C LEU A 309 -13.18 -7.52 18.55
N ALA A 310 -11.90 -7.28 18.84
CA ALA A 310 -11.14 -8.06 19.80
C ALA A 310 -11.71 -7.92 21.22
N ALA A 311 -12.00 -6.67 21.63
CA ALA A 311 -12.53 -6.35 22.95
C ALA A 311 -13.92 -6.96 23.17
N ALA A 312 -14.84 -6.82 22.19
CA ALA A 312 -16.17 -7.41 22.25
C ALA A 312 -16.11 -8.95 22.39
N ARG A 313 -15.19 -9.59 21.68
CA ARG A 313 -14.97 -11.03 21.78
C ARG A 313 -14.47 -11.43 23.17
N GLN A 314 -13.52 -10.69 23.74
CA GLN A 314 -13.01 -10.96 25.11
C GLN A 314 -14.07 -10.72 26.18
N ALA A 315 -14.84 -9.62 26.07
CA ALA A 315 -15.92 -9.28 26.99
C ALA A 315 -17.00 -10.37 27.03
N ALA A 316 -17.40 -10.90 25.88
CA ALA A 316 -18.37 -11.99 25.81
C ALA A 316 -17.83 -13.32 26.34
N ILE A 317 -16.55 -13.65 26.14
CA ILE A 317 -15.91 -14.84 26.76
C ILE A 317 -15.90 -14.71 28.29
N SER A 318 -15.71 -13.50 28.82
CA SER A 318 -15.74 -13.22 30.26
C SER A 318 -17.15 -13.18 30.86
N GLY A 319 -18.20 -13.33 30.04
CA GLY A 319 -19.60 -13.30 30.47
C GLY A 319 -20.15 -11.88 30.76
N SER A 320 -19.40 -10.83 30.40
CA SER A 320 -19.80 -9.43 30.61
C SER A 320 -20.71 -8.89 29.50
N GLU A 321 -20.74 -9.54 28.35
CA GLU A 321 -21.58 -9.20 27.20
C GLU A 321 -22.27 -10.47 26.64
N PRO A 322 -23.44 -10.35 25.99
CA PRO A 322 -24.13 -11.50 25.42
C PRO A 322 -23.34 -12.14 24.28
N SER A 323 -23.53 -13.46 24.12
CA SER A 323 -22.85 -14.31 23.11
C SER A 323 -23.05 -13.88 21.65
N ASP A 324 -23.97 -12.96 21.39
CA ASP A 324 -24.30 -12.47 20.06
C ASP A 324 -23.16 -11.62 19.46
N SER A 325 -22.39 -10.90 20.28
CA SER A 325 -21.22 -10.14 19.81
C SER A 325 -20.15 -11.06 19.21
N ILE A 326 -19.91 -12.24 19.81
CA ILE A 326 -19.01 -13.27 19.29
C ILE A 326 -19.50 -13.79 17.93
N ARG A 327 -20.81 -13.98 17.76
CA ARG A 327 -21.38 -14.45 16.49
C ARG A 327 -21.13 -13.46 15.37
N VAL A 328 -21.29 -12.16 15.64
CA VAL A 328 -21.03 -11.08 14.66
C VAL A 328 -19.55 -11.02 14.30
N VAL A 329 -18.65 -11.06 15.27
CA VAL A 329 -17.19 -11.10 15.03
C VAL A 329 -16.80 -12.28 14.14
N ASN A 330 -17.30 -13.47 14.45
CA ASN A 330 -16.99 -14.68 13.68
C ASN A 330 -17.58 -14.62 12.26
N ALA A 331 -18.77 -14.05 12.10
CA ALA A 331 -19.38 -13.83 10.80
C ALA A 331 -18.53 -12.87 9.95
N LEU A 332 -18.07 -11.76 10.53
CA LEU A 332 -17.18 -10.79 9.88
C LEU A 332 -15.88 -11.45 9.42
N LEU A 333 -15.19 -12.17 10.31
CA LEU A 333 -13.95 -12.89 10.00
C LEU A 333 -14.15 -13.91 8.87
N THR A 334 -15.27 -14.64 8.91
CA THR A 334 -15.62 -15.61 7.86
C THR A 334 -15.82 -14.93 6.51
N GLN A 335 -16.46 -13.76 6.48
CA GLN A 335 -16.65 -13.03 5.24
C GLN A 335 -15.35 -12.41 4.72
N MET A 336 -14.48 -11.89 5.60
CA MET A 336 -13.13 -11.47 5.21
C MET A 336 -12.32 -12.62 4.60
N ASP A 337 -12.40 -13.82 5.18
CA ASP A 337 -11.74 -15.02 4.67
C ASP A 337 -12.28 -15.46 3.29
N LYS A 338 -13.52 -15.11 2.94
CA LYS A 338 -14.06 -15.29 1.58
C LYS A 338 -13.60 -14.19 0.63
N LEU A 339 -13.53 -12.95 1.09
CA LEU A 339 -13.09 -11.83 0.25
C LEU A 339 -11.63 -11.98 -0.19
N LYS A 340 -10.75 -12.47 0.69
CA LYS A 340 -9.33 -12.65 0.34
C LYS A 340 -9.06 -13.64 -0.79
N SER A 341 -10.00 -14.53 -1.15
CA SER A 341 -9.81 -15.40 -2.31
C SER A 341 -9.94 -14.65 -3.63
N TRP A 342 -10.67 -13.52 -3.67
CA TRP A 342 -10.95 -12.77 -4.89
C TRP A 342 -9.73 -11.98 -5.38
N PRO A 343 -9.31 -12.20 -6.65
CA PRO A 343 -8.05 -11.71 -7.20
C PRO A 343 -7.88 -10.17 -7.13
N ASN A 344 -9.00 -9.47 -7.20
CA ASN A 344 -9.15 -8.03 -7.28
C ASN A 344 -9.52 -7.38 -5.93
N VAL A 345 -9.14 -8.01 -4.81
CA VAL A 345 -9.42 -7.50 -3.46
C VAL A 345 -8.14 -7.32 -2.65
N ILE A 346 -8.04 -6.16 -2.00
CA ILE A 346 -7.08 -5.91 -0.92
C ILE A 346 -7.84 -5.51 0.34
N ILE A 347 -7.52 -6.17 1.45
CA ILE A 347 -8.10 -5.86 2.75
C ILE A 347 -7.08 -5.06 3.55
N LEU A 348 -7.49 -3.87 4.00
CA LEU A 348 -6.72 -2.96 4.82
C LEU A 348 -7.34 -2.94 6.22
N THR A 349 -6.53 -3.10 7.26
CA THR A 349 -7.00 -3.11 8.64
C THR A 349 -6.13 -2.21 9.50
N THR A 350 -6.74 -1.53 10.45
CA THR A 350 -6.02 -0.63 11.37
C THR A 350 -6.36 -0.99 12.81
N SER A 351 -5.38 -0.84 13.71
CA SER A 351 -5.61 -0.98 15.14
C SER A 351 -4.88 0.05 15.99
N ASN A 352 -5.56 0.61 17.00
CA ASN A 352 -4.94 1.54 17.96
C ASN A 352 -4.19 0.83 19.10
N ILE A 353 -4.36 -0.48 19.27
CA ILE A 353 -3.73 -1.23 20.36
C ILE A 353 -2.43 -1.87 19.86
N THR A 354 -1.32 -1.57 20.54
CA THR A 354 0.00 -2.10 20.16
C THR A 354 0.32 -3.47 20.76
N THR A 355 -0.37 -3.88 21.82
CA THR A 355 -0.05 -5.08 22.61
C THR A 355 -1.13 -6.18 22.58
N ALA A 356 -2.42 -5.82 22.46
CA ALA A 356 -3.55 -6.75 22.47
C ALA A 356 -4.39 -6.64 21.18
N ILE A 357 -3.81 -7.09 20.06
CA ILE A 357 -4.56 -7.31 18.82
C ILE A 357 -5.10 -8.75 18.85
N ASP A 358 -6.33 -8.99 18.39
CA ASP A 358 -6.87 -10.35 18.30
C ASP A 358 -5.99 -11.20 17.36
N ILE A 359 -5.56 -12.35 17.88
CA ILE A 359 -4.76 -13.36 17.20
C ILE A 359 -5.38 -13.72 15.84
N ALA A 360 -6.70 -13.72 15.73
CA ALA A 360 -7.41 -14.02 14.49
C ALA A 360 -7.08 -13.04 13.35
N PHE A 361 -6.85 -11.76 13.63
CA PHE A 361 -6.42 -10.78 12.63
C PHE A 361 -4.92 -10.88 12.37
N VAL A 362 -4.14 -11.08 13.43
CA VAL A 362 -2.69 -11.21 13.35
C VAL A 362 -2.29 -12.42 12.51
N ASP A 363 -2.95 -13.57 12.64
CA ASP A 363 -2.62 -14.77 11.89
C ASP A 363 -3.02 -14.69 10.41
N ARG A 364 -3.98 -13.81 10.08
CA ARG A 364 -4.46 -13.61 8.71
C ARG A 364 -3.71 -12.51 7.95
N ALA A 365 -3.07 -11.59 8.66
CA ALA A 365 -2.34 -10.48 8.05
C ALA A 365 -0.94 -10.92 7.59
N ASP A 366 -0.64 -10.75 6.31
CA ASP A 366 0.70 -11.03 5.78
C ASP A 366 1.68 -9.92 6.18
N ILE A 367 1.20 -8.68 6.13
CA ILE A 367 1.96 -7.51 6.60
C ILE A 367 1.38 -7.00 7.89
N LYS A 368 2.27 -6.85 8.86
CA LYS A 368 2.05 -6.18 10.13
C LYS A 368 3.01 -5.01 10.18
N ALA A 369 2.49 -3.80 10.02
CA ALA A 369 3.29 -2.59 10.04
C ALA A 369 2.94 -1.77 11.28
N TYR A 370 3.96 -1.54 12.11
CA TYR A 370 3.85 -0.64 13.24
C TYR A 370 3.96 0.81 12.76
N VAL A 371 2.97 1.64 13.10
CA VAL A 371 2.94 3.08 12.80
C VAL A 371 3.07 3.84 14.12
N GLY A 372 4.31 4.13 14.48
CA GLY A 372 4.65 4.87 15.69
C GLY A 372 4.40 6.39 15.58
N PRO A 373 4.63 7.12 16.68
CA PRO A 373 4.65 8.58 16.63
C PRO A 373 5.76 9.09 15.69
N PRO A 374 5.59 10.28 15.09
CA PRO A 374 6.55 10.80 14.10
C PRO A 374 7.93 11.04 14.72
N THR A 375 8.97 10.77 13.92
CA THR A 375 10.36 11.06 14.27
C THR A 375 10.60 12.57 14.45
N LEU A 376 11.74 12.97 14.99
CA LEU A 376 12.09 14.40 15.08
C LEU A 376 12.12 15.06 13.69
N GLN A 377 12.69 14.36 12.70
CA GLN A 377 12.74 14.84 11.32
C GLN A 377 11.32 14.97 10.73
N ALA A 378 10.47 13.96 10.91
CA ALA A 378 9.09 14.02 10.42
C ALA A 378 8.32 15.17 11.08
N ARG A 379 8.49 15.40 12.39
CA ARG A 379 7.88 16.54 13.09
C ARG A 379 8.34 17.89 12.54
N TYR A 380 9.63 18.05 12.28
CA TYR A 380 10.17 19.26 11.65
C TYR A 380 9.54 19.50 10.28
N GLU A 381 9.50 18.47 9.43
CA GLU A 381 8.93 18.57 8.08
C GLU A 381 7.42 18.85 8.09
N ILE A 382 6.66 18.26 9.02
CA ILE A 382 5.24 18.60 9.23
C ILE A 382 5.08 20.08 9.57
N LEU A 383 5.85 20.60 10.54
CA LEU A 383 5.77 22.01 10.90
C LEU A 383 6.21 22.93 9.75
N ARG A 384 7.27 22.55 9.03
CA ARG A 384 7.78 23.29 7.88
C ARG A 384 6.72 23.37 6.78
N SER A 385 6.06 22.26 6.44
CA SER A 385 5.02 22.24 5.40
C SER A 385 3.80 23.06 5.80
N CYS A 386 3.36 22.98 7.06
CA CYS A 386 2.29 23.85 7.58
C CYS A 386 2.66 25.34 7.48
N LEU A 387 3.87 25.73 7.89
CA LEU A 387 4.32 27.13 7.79
C LEU A 387 4.39 27.62 6.33
N GLN A 388 4.89 26.78 5.43
CA GLN A 388 4.93 27.08 3.99
C GLN A 388 3.53 27.28 3.42
N GLU A 389 2.56 26.46 3.82
CA GLU A 389 1.18 26.61 3.40
C GLU A 389 0.56 27.92 3.93
N LEU A 390 0.79 28.25 5.20
CA LEU A 390 0.32 29.51 5.79
C LEU A 390 0.97 30.75 5.12
N LEU A 391 2.24 30.66 4.72
CA LEU A 391 2.92 31.69 3.93
C LEU A 391 2.31 31.79 2.52
N ARG A 392 2.05 30.65 1.86
CA ARG A 392 1.45 30.59 0.51
C ARG A 392 0.07 31.23 0.47
N VAL A 393 -0.75 31.03 1.50
CA VAL A 393 -2.08 31.63 1.64
C VAL A 393 -2.02 33.09 2.14
N GLY A 394 -0.83 33.57 2.53
CA GLY A 394 -0.61 34.94 2.99
C GLY A 394 -1.08 35.22 4.41
N ILE A 395 -1.37 34.18 5.20
CA ILE A 395 -1.67 34.30 6.64
C ILE A 395 -0.41 34.71 7.39
N LEU A 396 0.72 34.07 7.05
CA LEU A 396 2.04 34.51 7.47
C LEU A 396 2.64 35.38 6.37
N THR A 397 3.33 36.43 6.76
CA THR A 397 4.13 37.26 5.84
C THR A 397 5.59 37.10 6.22
N HIS A 398 6.48 37.14 5.21
CA HIS A 398 7.90 37.31 5.49
C HIS A 398 8.07 38.69 6.14
N THR A 399 8.52 38.71 7.40
CA THR A 399 8.90 39.95 8.07
C THR A 399 10.11 40.54 7.34
N GLN A 400 9.83 41.40 6.37
CA GLN A 400 10.84 42.30 5.83
C GLN A 400 11.02 43.46 6.81
N GLY A 401 12.05 43.39 7.66
CA GLY A 401 12.63 44.55 8.34
C GLY A 401 12.92 44.39 9.84
N GLY A 402 14.21 44.34 10.20
CA GLY A 402 14.70 44.79 11.52
C GLY A 402 15.77 43.92 12.21
N ASN A 403 17.04 44.14 11.86
CA ASN A 403 18.28 43.81 12.58
C ASN A 403 18.69 42.35 12.85
N SER A 404 19.89 42.05 12.35
CA SER A 404 20.89 41.11 12.85
C SER A 404 20.72 40.69 14.33
N LEU A 405 20.18 39.49 14.55
CA LEU A 405 20.20 38.81 15.85
C LEU A 405 20.71 37.37 15.79
N TRP A 406 21.27 36.94 14.65
CA TRP A 406 22.02 35.68 14.58
C TRP A 406 23.50 36.01 14.37
N PRO A 407 24.40 35.68 15.32
CA PRO A 407 25.82 35.72 15.04
C PRO A 407 26.08 34.62 14.01
N THR A 408 26.57 35.00 12.83
CA THR A 408 27.05 34.06 11.83
C THR A 408 28.23 33.27 12.40
N PRO A 409 28.31 31.95 12.13
CA PRO A 409 29.39 31.07 12.58
C PRO A 409 30.75 31.40 11.95
#